data_AF-A0A4R3AB78-F1
#
_entry.id   AF-A0A4R3AB78-F1
#
_cell.length_a   1.000
_cell.length_b   1.000
_cell.length_c   1.000
_cell.angle_alpha   90.00
_cell.angle_beta   90.00
_cell.angle_gamma   90.00
#
_symmetry.space_group_name_H-M   'P 1'
#
loop_
_entity.id
_entity.type
_entity.pdbx_description
1 polymer ?
#
loop_
_entity_poly.entity_id
_entity_poly.type
_entity_poly.pdbx_seq_one_letter_code
_entity_poly.pdbx_strand_id
1 'polypeptide(L)'
;MDGIASQAANQNAAHAIQHLKWVGGQSRWVFDIQTALGTILHLSDPRRETWELPDTRPTHELLAAVYTALGHAILWGTSDRLLGKIEIEHLTEGMLAAARLVEDIDKEKFTGDRCKDDRARVKCLIHFARIAEHRQEIANRRRDRERGIFKQTFGPAEEADIFGPSP
;
A
#
# COMPACT_ATOMS: atom_id res chain seq x y z
N MET A 1 -19.87 -5.52 27.22
CA MET A 1 -18.54 -5.90 26.66
C MET A 1 -18.23 -5.10 25.39
N ASP A 2 -19.11 -4.18 25.01
CA ASP A 2 -19.19 -3.53 23.71
C ASP A 2 -18.07 -2.50 23.49
N GLY A 3 -17.54 -1.92 24.57
CA GLY A 3 -16.43 -0.96 24.50
C GLY A 3 -15.10 -1.55 24.03
N ILE A 4 -14.85 -2.85 24.25
CA ILE A 4 -13.58 -3.50 23.86
C ILE A 4 -13.55 -3.72 22.34
N ALA A 5 -14.68 -4.14 21.75
CA ALA A 5 -14.78 -4.43 20.32
C ALA A 5 -14.65 -3.15 19.47
N SER A 6 -15.38 -2.09 19.84
CA SER A 6 -15.27 -0.78 19.19
C SER A 6 -13.86 -0.18 19.36
N GLN A 7 -13.24 -0.30 20.53
CA GLN A 7 -11.86 0.16 20.72
C GLN A 7 -10.86 -0.57 19.82
N ALA A 8 -11.01 -1.90 19.64
CA ALA A 8 -10.18 -2.66 18.71
C ALA A 8 -10.41 -2.23 17.25
N ALA A 9 -11.66 -1.95 16.86
CA ALA A 9 -11.99 -1.45 15.52
C ALA A 9 -11.38 -0.08 15.26
N ASN A 10 -11.41 0.83 16.25
CA ASN A 10 -10.76 2.14 16.20
C ASN A 10 -9.23 2.01 16.05
N GLN A 11 -8.60 1.07 16.75
CA GLN A 11 -7.16 0.79 16.60
C GLN A 11 -6.82 0.27 15.21
N ASN A 12 -7.65 -0.63 14.67
CA ASN A 12 -7.51 -1.12 13.30
C ASN A 12 -7.63 0.03 12.29
N ALA A 13 -8.63 0.90 12.43
CA ALA A 13 -8.79 2.08 11.58
C ALA A 13 -7.57 3.02 11.67
N ALA A 14 -7.08 3.31 12.87
CA ALA A 14 -5.87 4.11 13.09
C ALA A 14 -4.62 3.50 12.44
N HIS A 15 -4.46 2.18 12.54
CA HIS A 15 -3.37 1.45 11.91
C HIS A 15 -3.44 1.56 10.38
N ALA A 16 -4.64 1.38 9.79
CA ALA A 16 -4.84 1.54 8.35
C ALA A 16 -4.55 2.98 7.89
N ILE A 17 -5.01 3.99 8.64
CA ILE A 17 -4.71 5.41 8.38
C ILE A 17 -3.20 5.64 8.34
N GLN A 18 -2.46 5.08 9.29
CA GLN A 18 -1.01 5.28 9.35
C GLN A 18 -0.31 4.71 8.13
N HIS A 19 -0.67 3.50 7.69
CA HIS A 19 -0.13 2.93 6.47
C HIS A 19 -0.51 3.74 5.22
N LEU A 20 -1.77 4.19 5.11
CA LEU A 20 -2.20 5.05 3.99
C LEU A 20 -1.39 6.35 3.92
N LYS A 21 -1.02 6.95 5.06
CA LYS A 21 -0.17 8.14 5.10
C LYS A 21 1.26 7.88 4.60
N TRP A 22 1.76 6.65 4.69
CA TRP A 22 3.08 6.25 4.20
C TRP A 22 3.08 5.81 2.74
N VAL A 23 1.91 5.66 2.13
CA VAL A 23 1.79 5.53 0.68
C VAL A 23 2.30 6.84 0.07
N GLY A 24 3.54 6.83 -0.42
CA GLY A 24 4.22 7.97 -1.03
C GLY A 24 5.47 8.41 -0.27
N GLY A 25 6.61 8.42 -0.96
CA GLY A 25 7.89 8.90 -0.43
C GLY A 25 8.84 7.85 0.15
N GLN A 26 8.48 6.54 0.13
CA GLN A 26 9.35 5.46 0.62
C GLN A 26 9.28 4.19 -0.26
N SER A 27 10.31 3.34 -0.16
CA SER A 27 10.48 2.11 -0.95
C SER A 27 9.46 1.00 -0.67
N ARG A 28 8.59 1.17 0.35
CA ARG A 28 7.63 0.15 0.83
C ARG A 28 6.15 0.49 0.58
N TRP A 29 5.86 1.50 -0.24
CA TRP A 29 4.49 1.96 -0.48
C TRP A 29 3.50 0.83 -0.88
N VAL A 30 3.98 -0.18 -1.60
CA VAL A 30 3.18 -1.35 -2.01
C VAL A 30 2.73 -2.17 -0.80
N PHE A 31 3.61 -2.37 0.20
CA PHE A 31 3.30 -3.03 1.46
C PHE A 31 2.30 -2.21 2.28
N ASP A 32 2.47 -0.89 2.31
CA ASP A 32 1.58 0.01 3.04
C ASP A 32 0.15 -0.01 2.48
N ILE A 33 0.01 0.01 1.15
CA ILE A 33 -1.28 -0.18 0.48
C ILE A 33 -1.88 -1.54 0.85
N GLN A 34 -1.11 -2.63 0.74
CA GLN A 34 -1.63 -3.97 1.04
C GLN A 34 -2.18 -4.07 2.47
N THR A 35 -1.41 -3.55 3.44
CA THR A 35 -1.78 -3.58 4.85
C THR A 35 -3.05 -2.78 5.10
N ALA A 36 -3.11 -1.53 4.62
CA ALA A 36 -4.28 -0.67 4.80
C ALA A 36 -5.54 -1.24 4.15
N LEU A 37 -5.43 -1.72 2.90
CA LEU A 37 -6.55 -2.33 2.18
C LEU A 37 -7.02 -3.63 2.84
N GLY A 38 -6.09 -4.44 3.37
CA GLY A 38 -6.40 -5.62 4.15
C GLY A 38 -7.24 -5.28 5.39
N THR A 39 -6.90 -4.21 6.10
CA THR A 39 -7.69 -3.73 7.23
C THR A 39 -9.07 -3.21 6.80
N ILE A 40 -9.18 -2.47 5.69
CA ILE A 40 -10.48 -2.03 5.16
C ILE A 40 -11.36 -3.24 4.80
N LEU A 41 -10.80 -4.28 4.17
CA LEU A 41 -11.52 -5.52 3.89
C LEU A 41 -11.97 -6.24 5.16
N HIS A 42 -11.15 -6.19 6.22
CA HIS A 42 -11.48 -6.78 7.49
C HIS A 42 -12.62 -6.02 8.19
N LEU A 43 -12.60 -4.69 8.18
CA LEU A 43 -13.63 -3.84 8.78
C LEU A 43 -14.95 -3.86 8.01
N SER A 44 -14.89 -4.05 6.69
CA SER A 44 -16.08 -4.17 5.81
C SER A 44 -16.59 -5.61 5.65
N ASP A 45 -16.21 -6.54 6.54
CA ASP A 45 -16.74 -7.90 6.50
C ASP A 45 -18.25 -7.88 6.84
N PRO A 46 -19.12 -8.39 5.95
CA PRO A 46 -20.57 -8.37 6.17
C PRO A 46 -21.04 -9.22 7.36
N ARG A 47 -20.16 -10.03 7.97
CA ARG A 47 -20.46 -10.82 9.17
C ARG A 47 -20.20 -10.05 10.48
N ARG A 48 -19.63 -8.85 10.41
CA ARG A 48 -19.37 -8.02 11.60
C ARG A 48 -20.66 -7.41 12.12
N GLU A 49 -20.74 -7.35 13.44
CA GLU A 49 -21.82 -6.63 14.13
C GLU A 49 -21.48 -5.14 14.22
N THR A 50 -22.50 -4.28 14.37
CA THR A 50 -22.32 -2.82 14.37
C THR A 50 -21.41 -2.34 15.51
N TRP A 51 -21.44 -2.98 16.68
CA TRP A 51 -20.54 -2.67 17.81
C TRP A 51 -19.08 -3.05 17.56
N GLU A 52 -18.77 -3.75 16.46
CA GLU A 52 -17.40 -4.11 16.06
C GLU A 52 -16.85 -3.17 14.96
N LEU A 53 -17.56 -2.09 14.68
CA LEU A 53 -17.17 -1.08 13.70
C LEU A 53 -16.44 0.09 14.38
N PRO A 54 -15.54 0.76 13.66
CA PRO A 54 -14.91 1.97 14.14
C PRO A 54 -15.93 3.11 14.28
N ASP A 55 -15.67 4.01 15.21
CA ASP A 55 -16.49 5.21 15.38
C ASP A 55 -16.42 6.11 14.13
N THR A 56 -17.40 6.99 13.98
CA THR A 56 -17.52 7.93 12.84
C THR A 56 -16.24 8.74 12.59
N ARG A 57 -15.60 9.25 13.65
CA ARG A 57 -14.39 10.08 13.49
C ARG A 57 -13.22 9.31 12.86
N PRO A 58 -12.77 8.17 13.41
CA PRO A 58 -11.79 7.30 12.76
C PRO A 58 -12.17 6.90 11.33
N THR A 59 -13.44 6.66 11.07
CA THR A 59 -13.93 6.30 9.72
C THR A 59 -13.77 7.44 8.72
N HIS A 60 -14.10 8.68 9.10
CA HIS A 60 -13.85 9.87 8.28
C HIS A 60 -12.36 10.12 8.03
N GLU A 61 -11.52 9.96 9.05
CA GLU A 61 -10.07 10.09 8.90
C GLU A 61 -9.51 9.01 7.97
N LEU A 62 -10.05 7.78 8.05
CA LEU A 62 -9.71 6.68 7.15
C LEU A 62 -10.10 6.98 5.70
N LEU A 63 -11.29 7.54 5.47
CA LEU A 63 -11.73 7.93 4.13
C LEU A 63 -10.81 8.99 3.51
N ALA A 64 -10.47 10.04 4.26
CA ALA A 64 -9.54 11.07 3.82
C ALA A 64 -8.15 10.49 3.50
N ALA A 65 -7.69 9.53 4.32
CA ALA A 65 -6.41 8.85 4.09
C ALA A 65 -6.43 8.01 2.81
N VAL A 66 -7.55 7.36 2.46
CA VAL A 66 -7.68 6.60 1.20
C VAL A 66 -7.49 7.51 -0.02
N TYR A 67 -8.15 8.67 -0.05
CA TYR A 67 -7.99 9.62 -1.16
C TYR A 67 -6.58 10.20 -1.25
N THR A 68 -5.98 10.52 -0.11
CA THR A 68 -4.59 11.01 -0.06
C THR A 68 -3.62 9.95 -0.59
N ALA A 69 -3.77 8.71 -0.13
CA ALA A 69 -2.97 7.58 -0.58
C ALA A 69 -3.13 7.29 -2.07
N LEU A 70 -4.33 7.47 -2.65
CA LEU A 70 -4.52 7.33 -4.09
C LEU A 70 -3.68 8.35 -4.87
N GLY A 71 -3.73 9.64 -4.49
CA GLY A 71 -2.92 10.67 -5.14
C GLY A 71 -1.42 10.36 -5.10
N HIS A 72 -0.94 9.91 -3.94
CA HIS A 72 0.45 9.49 -3.79
C HIS A 72 0.77 8.21 -4.56
N ALA A 73 -0.09 7.19 -4.54
CA ALA A 73 0.12 5.95 -5.27
C ALA A 73 0.19 6.18 -6.77
N ILE A 74 -0.60 7.13 -7.31
CA ILE A 74 -0.49 7.55 -8.71
C ILE A 74 0.87 8.19 -8.95
N LEU A 75 1.26 9.18 -8.13
CA LEU A 75 2.53 9.90 -8.30
C LEU A 75 3.75 8.96 -8.25
N TRP A 76 3.79 8.04 -7.30
CA TRP A 76 4.95 7.19 -7.05
C TRP A 76 4.89 5.83 -7.74
N GLY A 77 3.72 5.20 -7.78
CA GLY A 77 3.49 3.87 -8.32
C GLY A 77 3.42 3.78 -9.85
N THR A 78 3.31 4.93 -10.53
CA THR A 78 3.29 4.98 -12.01
C THR A 78 4.56 5.56 -12.64
N SER A 79 5.33 6.34 -11.88
CA SER A 79 6.46 7.12 -12.40
C SER A 79 7.80 6.38 -12.39
N ASP A 80 8.01 5.44 -11.45
CA ASP A 80 9.31 4.77 -11.30
C ASP A 80 9.23 3.28 -11.68
N ARG A 81 9.91 2.93 -12.77
CA ARG A 81 10.03 1.55 -13.28
C ARG A 81 10.65 0.59 -12.26
N LEU A 82 11.30 1.12 -11.22
CA LEU A 82 12.02 0.38 -10.18
C LEU A 82 11.24 0.23 -8.87
N LEU A 83 10.04 0.84 -8.74
CA LEU A 83 9.24 0.84 -7.51
C LEU A 83 8.00 -0.07 -7.56
N GLY A 84 7.92 -0.96 -8.53
CA GLY A 84 6.79 -1.87 -8.71
C GLY A 84 5.61 -1.15 -9.37
N LYS A 85 5.57 -1.16 -10.71
CA LYS A 85 4.53 -0.46 -11.47
C LYS A 85 3.16 -1.14 -11.29
N ILE A 86 2.17 -0.37 -10.86
CA ILE A 86 0.75 -0.72 -10.95
C ILE A 86 0.11 0.23 -11.97
N GLU A 87 -0.72 -0.30 -12.88
CA GLU A 87 -1.42 0.56 -13.84
C GLU A 87 -2.41 1.49 -13.11
N ILE A 88 -2.54 2.71 -13.61
CA ILE A 88 -3.30 3.78 -12.96
C ILE A 88 -4.78 3.41 -12.82
N GLU A 89 -5.32 2.65 -13.77
CA GLU A 89 -6.70 2.16 -13.76
C GLU A 89 -6.93 1.22 -12.58
N HIS A 90 -5.99 0.31 -12.31
CA HIS A 90 -6.08 -0.61 -11.18
C HIS A 90 -5.97 0.11 -9.83
N LEU A 91 -5.07 1.10 -9.73
CA LEU A 91 -4.96 1.96 -8.55
C LEU A 91 -6.27 2.71 -8.30
N THR A 92 -6.80 3.36 -9.34
CA THR A 92 -8.01 4.17 -9.26
C THR A 92 -9.22 3.32 -8.92
N GLU A 93 -9.43 2.22 -9.63
CA GLU A 93 -10.56 1.32 -9.40
C GLU A 93 -10.56 0.74 -7.98
N GLY A 94 -9.41 0.20 -7.54
CA GLY A 94 -9.30 -0.42 -6.22
C GLY A 94 -9.37 0.57 -5.06
N MET A 95 -8.73 1.73 -5.16
CA MET A 95 -8.77 2.75 -4.10
C MET A 95 -10.14 3.42 -4.01
N LEU A 96 -10.82 3.68 -5.13
CA LEU A 96 -12.19 4.19 -5.09
C LEU A 96 -13.18 3.14 -4.54
N ALA A 97 -12.95 1.85 -4.83
CA ALA A 97 -13.70 0.78 -4.19
C ALA A 97 -13.45 0.76 -2.67
N ALA A 98 -12.21 0.92 -2.23
CA ALA A 98 -11.87 1.03 -0.81
C ALA A 98 -12.57 2.21 -0.13
N ALA A 99 -12.60 3.39 -0.78
CA ALA A 99 -13.30 4.56 -0.27
C ALA A 99 -14.81 4.29 -0.08
N ARG A 100 -15.45 3.63 -1.06
CA ARG A 100 -16.86 3.23 -0.94
C ARG A 100 -17.11 2.22 0.18
N LEU A 101 -16.19 1.30 0.43
CA LEU A 101 -16.28 0.40 1.58
C LEU A 101 -16.15 1.14 2.91
N VAL A 102 -15.32 2.18 2.99
CA VAL A 102 -15.20 3.02 4.19
C VAL A 102 -16.49 3.81 4.42
N GLU A 103 -17.11 4.34 3.36
CA GLU A 103 -18.44 4.95 3.48
C GLU A 103 -19.52 3.95 3.93
N ASP A 104 -19.43 2.71 3.47
CA ASP A 104 -20.36 1.66 3.88
C ASP A 104 -20.17 1.24 5.33
N ILE A 105 -18.93 1.29 5.84
CA ILE A 105 -18.64 1.13 7.27
C ILE A 105 -19.32 2.25 8.07
N ASP A 106 -19.14 3.51 7.66
CA ASP A 106 -19.74 4.68 8.35
C ASP A 106 -21.27 4.62 8.37
N LYS A 107 -21.86 4.14 7.27
CA LYS A 107 -23.32 4.04 7.10
C LYS A 107 -23.90 2.71 7.61
N GLU A 108 -23.07 1.80 8.08
CA GLU A 108 -23.43 0.43 8.48
C GLU A 108 -24.16 -0.38 7.38
N LYS A 109 -23.74 -0.25 6.12
CA LYS A 109 -24.41 -0.83 4.93
C LYS A 109 -23.56 -1.89 4.21
N PHE A 110 -23.65 -3.15 4.64
CA PHE A 110 -22.78 -4.23 4.12
C PHE A 110 -23.45 -5.21 3.14
N THR A 111 -24.75 -5.10 2.89
CA THR A 111 -25.54 -6.17 2.25
C THR A 111 -25.77 -6.01 0.74
N GLY A 112 -25.35 -4.90 0.14
CA GLY A 112 -25.55 -4.63 -1.29
C GLY A 112 -24.58 -5.39 -2.20
N ASP A 113 -25.01 -5.75 -3.41
CA ASP A 113 -24.12 -6.37 -4.41
C ASP A 113 -22.93 -5.48 -4.77
N ARG A 114 -23.11 -4.16 -4.75
CA ARG A 114 -22.01 -3.19 -4.88
C ARG A 114 -20.90 -3.42 -3.85
N CYS A 115 -21.23 -3.71 -2.59
CA CYS A 115 -20.23 -3.96 -1.54
C CYS A 115 -19.41 -5.23 -1.86
N LYS A 116 -20.05 -6.28 -2.40
CA LYS A 116 -19.33 -7.49 -2.83
C LYS A 116 -18.36 -7.18 -3.98
N ASP A 117 -18.81 -6.40 -4.96
CA ASP A 117 -17.98 -5.99 -6.10
C ASP A 117 -16.81 -5.11 -5.66
N ASP A 118 -17.06 -4.15 -4.76
CA ASP A 118 -16.02 -3.27 -4.23
C ASP A 118 -15.00 -4.04 -3.40
N ARG A 119 -15.43 -5.02 -2.59
CA ARG A 119 -14.52 -5.96 -1.91
C ARG A 119 -13.67 -6.75 -2.91
N ALA A 120 -14.26 -7.19 -4.03
CA ALA A 120 -13.51 -7.90 -5.07
C ALA A 120 -12.47 -6.99 -5.74
N ARG A 121 -12.83 -5.75 -6.08
CA ARG A 121 -11.89 -4.75 -6.64
C ARG A 121 -10.74 -4.44 -5.70
N VAL A 122 -11.00 -4.29 -4.39
CA VAL A 122 -9.95 -4.08 -3.39
C VAL A 122 -9.02 -5.29 -3.31
N LYS A 123 -9.55 -6.52 -3.34
CA LYS A 123 -8.72 -7.74 -3.40
C LYS A 123 -7.86 -7.79 -4.67
N CYS A 124 -8.43 -7.43 -5.83
CA CYS A 124 -7.68 -7.34 -7.08
C CYS A 124 -6.53 -6.34 -6.96
N LEU A 125 -6.75 -5.16 -6.37
CA LEU A 125 -5.68 -4.20 -6.13
C LEU A 125 -4.58 -4.73 -5.21
N ILE A 126 -4.93 -5.42 -4.12
CA ILE A 126 -3.94 -6.10 -3.26
C ILE A 126 -3.13 -7.11 -4.07
N HIS A 127 -3.76 -7.86 -4.98
CA HIS A 127 -3.04 -8.78 -5.86
C HIS A 127 -2.10 -8.06 -6.84
N PHE A 128 -2.54 -6.96 -7.45
CA PHE A 128 -1.68 -6.16 -8.32
C PHE A 128 -0.49 -5.57 -7.55
N ALA A 129 -0.71 -5.12 -6.32
CA ALA A 129 0.35 -4.68 -5.42
C ALA A 129 1.37 -5.79 -5.18
N ARG A 130 0.96 -7.02 -4.83
CA ARG A 130 1.88 -8.15 -4.65
C ARG A 130 2.68 -8.48 -5.92
N ILE A 131 2.05 -8.40 -7.09
CA ILE A 131 2.73 -8.61 -8.37
C ILE A 131 3.79 -7.52 -8.60
N ALA A 132 3.45 -6.26 -8.31
CA ALA A 132 4.36 -5.13 -8.43
C ALA A 132 5.58 -5.28 -7.49
N GLU A 133 5.36 -5.66 -6.23
CA GLU A 133 6.40 -5.95 -5.26
C GLU A 133 7.33 -7.08 -5.75
N HIS A 134 6.75 -8.19 -6.22
CA HIS A 134 7.56 -9.31 -6.73
C HIS A 134 8.39 -8.92 -7.97
N ARG A 135 7.84 -8.10 -8.87
CA ARG A 135 8.58 -7.57 -10.03
C ARG A 135 9.74 -6.68 -9.59
N GLN A 136 9.54 -5.86 -8.56
CA GLN A 136 10.59 -5.04 -7.97
C GLN A 136 11.72 -5.90 -7.37
N GLU A 137 11.39 -6.94 -6.62
CA GLU A 137 12.38 -7.88 -6.06
C GLU A 137 13.21 -8.57 -7.15
N ILE A 138 12.58 -8.99 -8.25
CA ILE A 138 13.29 -9.57 -9.39
C ILE A 138 14.26 -8.55 -9.99
N ALA A 139 13.82 -7.30 -10.20
CA ALA A 139 14.66 -6.24 -10.75
C ALA A 139 15.84 -5.90 -9.83
N ASN A 140 15.62 -5.87 -8.51
CA ASN A 140 16.67 -5.65 -7.52
C ASN A 140 17.73 -6.76 -7.57
N ARG A 141 17.29 -8.03 -7.56
CA ARG A 141 18.20 -9.18 -7.68
C ARG A 141 19.02 -9.18 -8.98
N ARG A 142 18.44 -8.72 -10.09
CA ARG A 142 19.19 -8.56 -11.36
C ARG A 142 20.29 -7.50 -11.23
N ARG A 143 19.97 -6.34 -10.66
CA ARG A 143 20.95 -5.26 -10.43
C ARG A 143 22.06 -5.67 -9.47
N ASP A 144 21.73 -6.40 -8.41
CA ASP A 144 22.74 -6.87 -7.46
C ASP A 144 23.71 -7.86 -8.11
N ARG A 145 23.21 -8.73 -9.01
CA ARG A 145 24.07 -9.61 -9.82
C ARG A 145 24.94 -8.82 -10.80
N GLU A 146 24.39 -7.85 -11.52
CA GLU A 146 25.14 -6.98 -12.44
C GLU A 146 26.23 -6.19 -11.71
N ARG A 147 25.92 -5.63 -10.53
CA ARG A 147 26.89 -4.95 -9.67
C ARG A 147 27.96 -5.90 -9.12
N GLY A 148 27.57 -7.12 -8.76
CA GLY A 148 28.51 -8.16 -8.32
C GLY A 148 29.49 -8.55 -9.43
N ILE A 149 28.99 -8.76 -10.65
CA ILE A 149 29.82 -9.02 -11.84
C ILE A 149 30.73 -7.84 -12.11
N PHE A 150 30.21 -6.60 -12.12
CA PHE A 150 31.02 -5.41 -12.35
C PHE A 150 32.16 -5.28 -11.32
N LYS A 151 31.87 -5.46 -10.03
CA LYS A 151 32.91 -5.47 -8.98
C LYS A 151 33.94 -6.59 -9.15
N GLN A 152 33.53 -7.75 -9.66
CA GLN A 152 34.43 -8.88 -9.89
C GLN A 152 35.29 -8.69 -11.15
N THR A 153 34.76 -8.02 -12.18
CA THR A 153 35.46 -7.76 -13.46
C THR A 153 36.37 -6.53 -13.40
N PHE A 154 36.01 -5.51 -12.61
CA PHE A 154 36.73 -4.24 -12.58
C PHE A 154 37.40 -3.92 -11.23
N GLY A 155 37.24 -4.77 -10.20
CA GLY A 155 37.77 -4.54 -8.85
C GLY A 155 37.14 -3.30 -8.17
N PRO A 156 37.42 -3.05 -6.87
CA PRO A 156 37.28 -1.70 -6.36
C PRO A 156 38.25 -0.81 -7.15
N ALA A 157 37.78 0.33 -7.66
CA ALA A 157 38.70 1.34 -8.17
C ALA A 157 39.61 1.74 -7.01
N GLU A 158 40.85 1.27 -7.00
CA GLU A 158 41.90 1.87 -6.19
C GLU A 158 42.10 3.28 -6.73
N GLU A 159 41.45 4.27 -6.10
CA GLU A 159 41.71 5.70 -6.30
C GLU A 159 43.16 6.10 -5.89
N ALA A 160 44.06 5.15 -5.69
CA ALA A 160 45.40 5.36 -5.15
C ALA A 160 46.48 5.62 -6.22
N ASP A 161 46.25 5.34 -7.51
CA ASP A 161 47.33 5.39 -8.53
C ASP A 161 47.20 6.53 -9.57
N ILE A 162 46.19 7.39 -9.49
CA ILE A 162 46.05 8.51 -10.45
C ILE A 162 46.94 9.72 -10.08
N PHE A 163 47.31 9.86 -8.80
CA PHE A 163 48.21 10.91 -8.32
C PHE A 163 49.45 10.27 -7.69
N GLY A 164 50.35 9.74 -8.53
CA GLY A 164 51.68 9.31 -8.08
C GLY A 164 52.41 10.42 -7.30
N PRO A 165 53.40 10.09 -6.46
CA PRO A 165 54.08 11.07 -5.62
C PRO A 165 54.69 12.16 -6.50
N SER A 166 54.27 13.40 -6.27
CA SER A 166 54.85 14.57 -6.93
C SER A 166 56.33 14.69 -6.57
N PRO A 167 57.22 14.95 -7.54
CA PRO A 167 58.65 15.18 -7.31
C PRO A 167 58.91 16.48 -6.52
#